data_AF-A0A3D4BHY5-F1
#
_entry.id   AF-A0A3D4BHY5-F1
#
_cell.length_a   1.000
_cell.length_b   1.000
_cell.length_c   1.000
_cell.angle_alpha   90.00
_cell.angle_beta   90.00
_cell.angle_gamma   90.00
#
_symmetry.space_group_name_H-M   'P 1'
#
loop_
_entity.id
_entity.type
_entity.pdbx_description
1 polymer ?
#
loop_
_entity_poly.entity_id
_entity_poly.type
_entity_poly.pdbx_seq_one_letter_code
_entity_poly.pdbx_strand_id
1 'polypeptide(L)'
;MKYILTFFLISFASYGVSAQSVVVNPNGTHSTIIDNGKTKTIVNPDGTHSTIIGNGKTKTIVNPDGTHSTLIDNGKTKIIVNPDGTHSTIIESGKTKKIVNPKKKQVKKK
;
A
#
# COMPACT_ATOMS: atom_id res chain seq x y z
N MET A 1 -57.22 -5.77 -17.36
CA MET A 1 -56.35 -4.58 -17.45
C MET A 1 -56.01 -4.18 -16.02
N LYS A 2 -54.78 -4.18 -15.50
CA LYS A 2 -53.53 -3.65 -16.05
C LYS A 2 -52.40 -4.13 -15.12
N TYR A 3 -51.33 -4.71 -15.64
CA TYR A 3 -50.11 -4.99 -14.88
C TYR A 3 -49.49 -3.65 -14.45
N ILE A 4 -49.25 -3.44 -13.15
CA ILE A 4 -48.21 -2.52 -12.68
C ILE A 4 -47.28 -3.33 -11.78
N LEU A 5 -46.29 -3.89 -12.46
CA LEU A 5 -45.05 -4.42 -11.95
C LEU A 5 -44.22 -3.23 -11.44
N THR A 6 -44.37 -2.84 -10.18
CA THR A 6 -43.45 -1.88 -9.57
C THR A 6 -42.20 -2.63 -9.12
N PHE A 7 -41.19 -2.60 -9.98
CA PHE A 7 -39.80 -2.93 -9.66
C PHE A 7 -39.41 -2.22 -8.36
N PHE A 8 -39.22 -2.98 -7.28
CA PHE A 8 -38.46 -2.50 -6.13
C PHE A 8 -37.02 -2.35 -6.62
N LEU A 9 -36.66 -1.13 -7.04
CA LEU A 9 -35.30 -0.76 -7.36
C LEU A 9 -34.53 -0.83 -6.03
N ILE A 10 -33.95 -2.00 -5.73
CA ILE A 10 -32.93 -2.11 -4.70
C ILE A 10 -31.76 -1.29 -5.23
N SER A 11 -31.73 0.00 -4.87
CA SER A 11 -30.52 0.80 -4.97
C SER A 11 -29.54 0.16 -3.97
N PHE A 12 -28.81 -0.86 -4.43
CA PHE A 12 -27.52 -1.19 -3.85
C PHE A 12 -26.63 0.02 -4.17
N ALA A 13 -26.76 1.07 -3.35
CA ALA A 13 -25.64 1.98 -3.16
C ALA A 13 -24.45 1.06 -2.86
N SER A 14 -23.48 1.05 -3.76
CA SER A 14 -22.25 0.30 -3.57
C SER A 14 -21.55 0.96 -2.39
N TYR A 15 -21.82 0.45 -1.18
CA TYR A 15 -21.01 0.77 -0.03
C TYR A 15 -19.61 0.28 -0.38
N GLY A 16 -18.73 1.20 -0.76
CA GLY A 16 -17.32 0.89 -0.94
C GLY A 16 -16.83 0.34 0.38
N VAL A 17 -16.71 -0.99 0.46
CA VAL A 17 -16.27 -1.67 1.68
C VAL A 17 -14.85 -1.22 1.94
N SER A 18 -14.71 -0.27 2.86
CA SER A 18 -13.42 0.23 3.29
C SER A 18 -12.96 -0.69 4.41
N ALA A 19 -12.01 -1.59 4.11
CA ALA A 19 -11.46 -2.46 5.14
C ALA A 19 -10.46 -1.65 5.99
N GLN A 20 -10.65 -1.64 7.30
CA GLN A 20 -9.74 -0.97 8.22
C GLN A 20 -8.95 -2.01 9.02
N SER A 21 -7.65 -1.78 9.17
CA SER A 21 -6.80 -2.58 10.07
C SER A 21 -5.88 -1.70 10.89
N VAL A 22 -5.48 -2.21 12.05
CA VAL A 22 -4.52 -1.57 12.95
C VAL A 22 -3.24 -2.40 12.99
N VAL A 23 -2.11 -1.73 12.82
CA VAL A 23 -0.78 -2.32 12.98
C VAL A 23 -0.22 -1.85 14.31
N VAL A 24 0.21 -2.79 15.15
CA VAL A 24 0.96 -2.50 16.37
C VAL A 24 2.44 -2.49 16.01
N ASN A 25 3.10 -1.35 16.23
CA ASN A 25 4.51 -1.18 15.96
C ASN A 25 5.35 -1.77 17.11
N PRO A 26 6.61 -2.18 16.87
CA PRO A 26 7.47 -2.75 17.92
C PRO A 26 7.69 -1.84 19.15
N ASN A 27 7.54 -0.52 18.98
CA ASN A 27 7.64 0.46 20.06
C ASN A 27 6.30 0.69 20.81
N GLY A 28 5.27 -0.11 20.54
CA GLY A 28 3.95 -0.02 21.18
C GLY A 28 3.01 1.04 20.58
N THR A 29 3.47 1.84 19.61
CA THR A 29 2.59 2.77 18.90
C THR A 29 1.70 2.06 17.87
N HIS A 30 0.68 2.75 17.37
CA HIS A 30 -0.28 2.19 16.41
C HIS A 30 -0.29 2.96 15.09
N SER A 31 -0.38 2.23 13.99
CA SER A 31 -0.70 2.78 12.67
C SER A 31 -2.04 2.22 12.20
N THR A 32 -2.81 3.02 11.47
CA THR A 32 -4.09 2.60 10.89
C THR A 32 -3.97 2.48 9.38
N ILE A 33 -4.44 1.38 8.81
CA ILE A 33 -4.54 1.18 7.37
C ILE A 33 -6.02 1.27 6.99
N ILE A 34 -6.33 2.13 6.03
CA ILE A 34 -7.66 2.32 5.46
C ILE A 34 -7.58 1.86 4.00
N ASP A 35 -8.27 0.77 3.66
CA ASP A 35 -8.26 0.15 2.34
C ASP A 35 -9.51 0.50 1.54
N ASN A 36 -9.36 1.38 0.55
CA ASN A 36 -10.41 1.80 -0.37
C ASN A 36 -10.26 1.09 -1.74
N GLY A 37 -9.74 -0.14 -1.73
CA GLY A 37 -9.55 -0.97 -2.93
C GLY A 37 -8.29 -0.59 -3.71
N LYS A 38 -8.41 0.34 -4.67
CA LYS A 38 -7.26 0.78 -5.49
C LYS A 38 -6.30 1.70 -4.73
N THR A 39 -6.78 2.28 -3.64
CA THR A 39 -6.03 3.22 -2.81
C THR A 39 -6.04 2.72 -1.37
N LYS A 40 -4.88 2.74 -0.72
CA LYS A 40 -4.75 2.49 0.71
C LYS A 40 -4.10 3.69 1.37
N THR A 41 -4.66 4.15 2.47
CA THR A 41 -4.05 5.21 3.30
C THR A 41 -3.51 4.58 4.57
N ILE A 42 -2.27 4.92 4.92
CA ILE A 42 -1.63 4.53 6.17
C ILE A 42 -1.50 5.80 7.01
N VAL A 43 -2.18 5.82 8.16
CA VAL A 43 -2.02 6.86 9.17
C VAL A 43 -0.95 6.41 10.15
N ASN A 44 0.13 7.17 10.25
CA ASN A 44 1.25 6.91 11.15
C ASN A 44 0.93 7.41 12.57
N PRO A 45 1.65 6.92 13.60
CA PRO A 45 1.39 7.31 14.98
C PRO A 45 1.57 8.80 15.27
N ASP A 46 2.42 9.48 14.50
CA ASP A 46 2.69 10.91 14.60
C ASP A 46 1.64 11.78 13.87
N GLY A 47 0.59 11.15 13.33
CA GLY A 47 -0.47 11.83 12.58
C GLY A 47 -0.12 12.10 11.12
N THR A 48 1.09 11.78 10.65
CA THR A 48 1.41 11.85 9.22
C THR A 48 0.76 10.71 8.45
N HIS A 49 0.71 10.80 7.11
CA HIS A 49 0.07 9.78 6.28
C HIS A 49 0.89 9.42 5.05
N SER A 50 0.84 8.14 4.67
CA SER A 50 1.32 7.65 3.38
C SER A 50 0.15 7.10 2.57
N THR A 51 0.20 7.21 1.24
CA THR A 51 -0.85 6.68 0.37
C THR A 51 -0.26 5.70 -0.64
N ILE A 52 -0.83 4.50 -0.73
CA ILE A 52 -0.47 3.50 -1.74
C ILE A 52 -1.56 3.52 -2.82
N ILE A 53 -1.18 3.78 -4.06
CA ILE A 53 -2.07 3.91 -5.21
C ILE A 53 -1.71 2.85 -6.25
N GLY A 54 -2.71 2.08 -6.70
CA GLY A 54 -2.58 1.22 -7.86
C GLY A 54 -3.18 -0.17 -7.67
N ASN A 55 -3.62 -0.75 -8.77
CA ASN A 55 -4.08 -2.14 -8.88
C ASN A 55 -3.02 -3.00 -9.58
N GLY A 56 -2.85 -4.25 -9.13
CA GLY A 56 -1.90 -5.19 -9.72
C GLY A 56 -0.47 -5.08 -9.16
N LYS A 57 0.51 -5.37 -10.02
CA LYS A 57 1.91 -5.62 -9.63
C LYS A 57 2.70 -4.35 -9.33
N THR A 58 2.38 -3.22 -9.96
CA THR A 58 3.09 -1.95 -9.74
C THR A 58 2.20 -1.00 -8.98
N LYS A 59 2.72 -0.40 -7.91
CA LYS A 59 2.02 0.55 -7.06
C LYS A 59 2.91 1.75 -6.77
N THR A 60 2.31 2.94 -6.72
CA THR A 60 2.97 4.15 -6.27
C THR A 60 2.72 4.33 -4.78
N ILE A 61 3.75 4.69 -4.04
CA ILE A 61 3.66 5.06 -2.62
C ILE A 61 3.98 6.54 -2.54
N VAL A 62 3.03 7.34 -2.11
CA VAL A 62 3.23 8.74 -1.72
C VAL A 62 3.63 8.75 -0.25
N ASN A 63 4.84 9.24 0.03
CA ASN A 63 5.39 9.33 1.36
C ASN A 63 4.85 10.59 2.08
N PRO A 64 4.97 10.67 3.42
CA PRO A 64 4.47 11.80 4.18
C PRO A 64 5.09 13.16 3.81
N ASP A 65 6.32 13.15 3.33
CA ASP A 65 7.06 14.33 2.87
C ASP A 65 6.73 14.73 1.42
N GLY A 66 5.78 14.04 0.77
CA GLY A 66 5.39 14.26 -0.62
C GLY A 66 6.31 13.61 -1.65
N THR A 67 7.39 12.95 -1.24
CA THR A 67 8.20 12.14 -2.15
C THR A 67 7.47 10.87 -2.57
N HIS A 68 7.94 10.23 -3.64
CA HIS A 68 7.27 9.06 -4.20
C HIS A 68 8.23 7.87 -4.29
N SER A 69 7.73 6.70 -3.91
CA SER A 69 8.39 5.41 -4.10
C SER A 69 7.55 4.54 -5.04
N THR A 70 8.19 3.57 -5.72
CA THR A 70 7.48 2.59 -6.57
C THR A 70 7.65 1.19 -6.00
N LEU A 71 6.55 0.52 -5.70
CA LEU A 71 6.52 -0.89 -5.32
C LEU A 71 6.23 -1.75 -6.55
N ILE A 72 7.08 -2.74 -6.79
CA ILE A 72 6.98 -3.73 -7.88
C ILE A 72 6.86 -5.12 -7.25
N ASP A 73 5.73 -5.78 -7.46
CA ASP A 73 5.41 -7.10 -6.94
C ASP A 73 5.69 -8.18 -8.00
N ASN A 74 6.73 -8.98 -7.75
CA ASN A 74 7.14 -10.11 -8.57
C ASN A 74 6.80 -11.45 -7.88
N GLY A 75 5.75 -11.49 -7.05
CA GLY A 75 5.33 -12.67 -6.31
C GLY A 75 6.13 -12.84 -5.03
N LYS A 76 7.01 -13.86 -4.97
CA LYS A 76 7.85 -14.12 -3.78
C LYS A 76 8.85 -13.00 -3.48
N THR A 77 9.09 -12.11 -4.44
CA THR A 77 9.98 -10.97 -4.27
C THR A 77 9.23 -9.69 -4.61
N LYS A 78 9.40 -8.65 -3.78
CA LYS A 78 8.92 -7.30 -4.07
C LYS A 78 10.09 -6.34 -4.05
N ILE A 79 10.07 -5.34 -4.92
CA ILE A 79 11.10 -4.31 -5.01
C ILE A 79 10.45 -2.96 -4.72
N ILE A 80 11.05 -2.19 -3.82
CA ILE A 80 10.67 -0.80 -3.58
C ILE A 80 11.79 0.07 -4.15
N VAL A 81 11.45 0.89 -5.14
CA VAL A 81 12.29 1.99 -5.62
C VAL A 81 12.04 3.20 -4.73
N ASN A 82 13.07 3.65 -4.02
CA ASN A 82 13.02 4.79 -3.11
C ASN A 82 13.15 6.11 -3.89
N PRO A 83 12.74 7.24 -3.30
CA PRO A 83 12.84 8.55 -3.95
C PRO A 83 14.27 8.95 -4.33
N ASP A 84 15.28 8.48 -3.59
CA ASP A 84 16.70 8.75 -3.86
C ASP A 84 17.31 7.82 -4.93
N GLY A 85 16.48 7.02 -5.61
CA GLY A 85 16.89 6.07 -6.64
C GLY A 85 17.49 4.77 -6.10
N THR A 86 17.63 4.60 -4.78
CA THR A 86 17.99 3.29 -4.21
C THR A 86 16.82 2.32 -4.27
N HIS A 87 17.11 1.04 -4.05
CA HIS A 87 16.10 0.00 -4.04
C HIS A 87 16.15 -0.80 -2.75
N SER A 88 15.00 -1.29 -2.29
CA SER A 88 14.88 -2.29 -1.22
C SER A 88 14.20 -3.53 -1.78
N THR A 89 14.66 -4.71 -1.41
CA THR A 89 14.07 -5.99 -1.85
C THR A 89 13.45 -6.70 -0.66
N ILE A 90 12.17 -7.05 -0.79
CA ILE A 90 11.44 -7.86 0.17
C ILE A 90 11.36 -9.27 -0.39
N ILE A 91 11.89 -10.25 0.34
CA ILE A 91 11.86 -11.67 -0.02
C ILE A 91 10.89 -12.37 0.93
N GLU A 92 9.85 -12.99 0.38
CA GLU A 92 8.89 -13.80 1.11
C GLU A 92 9.29 -15.28 1.01
N SER A 93 9.59 -15.90 2.15
CA SER A 93 9.94 -17.32 2.27
C SER A 93 9.03 -17.98 3.30
N GLY A 94 7.98 -18.66 2.84
CA GLY A 94 6.94 -19.21 3.70
C GLY A 94 6.22 -18.11 4.49
N LYS A 95 6.21 -18.21 5.83
CA LYS A 95 5.65 -17.19 6.72
C LYS A 95 6.61 -16.04 7.04
N THR A 96 7.85 -16.09 6.54
CA THR A 96 8.88 -15.11 6.86
C THR A 96 9.04 -14.08 5.74
N LYS A 97 9.29 -12.83 6.13
CA LYS A 97 9.63 -11.74 5.20
C LYS A 97 10.99 -11.17 5.58
N LYS A 98 11.89 -11.06 4.62
CA LYS A 98 13.22 -10.45 4.81
C LYS A 98 13.35 -9.22 3.92
N ILE A 99 13.78 -8.11 4.50
CA ILE A 99 14.11 -6.89 3.77
C ILE A 99 15.62 -6.86 3.55
N VAL A 100 16.04 -6.61 2.31
CA VAL A 100 17.43 -6.49 1.88
C VAL A 100 17.62 -5.15 1.20
N ASN A 101 18.51 -4.33 1.73
CA ASN A 101 18.92 -3.07 1.13
C ASN A 101 20.31 -3.26 0.50
N PRO A 102 20.49 -3.12 -0.83
CA PRO A 102 21.80 -3.12 -1.44
C PRO A 102 22.60 -1.94 -0.89
N LYS A 103 23.82 -2.20 -0.39
CA LYS A 103 24.74 -1.12 0.00
C LYS A 103 25.12 -0.33 -1.25
N LYS A 104 25.08 1.02 -1.20
CA LYS A 104 25.66 1.86 -2.26
C LYS A 104 27.13 1.45 -2.43
N LYS A 105 27.52 0.92 -3.61
CA LYS A 105 28.93 0.79 -3.97
C LYS A 105 29.50 2.21 -4.00
N GLN A 106 30.41 2.54 -3.09
CA GLN A 106 31.18 3.78 -3.21
C GLN A 106 32.05 3.63 -4.46
N VAL A 107 31.63 4.26 -5.56
CA VAL A 107 32.51 4.46 -6.71
C VAL A 107 33.55 5.48 -6.25
N LYS A 108 34.75 5.03 -5.90
CA LYS A 108 35.90 5.92 -5.72
C LYS A 108 36.08 6.65 -7.05
N LYS A 109 35.75 7.95 -7.11
CA LYS A 109 36.21 8.80 -8.20
C LYS A 109 37.74 8.79 -8.13
N LYS A 110 38.37 8.26 -9.19
CA LYS A 110 39.80 8.41 -9.42
C LYS A 110 40.09 9.84 -9.85
#